data_AF-A0A956NBS0-F1
#
_entry.id   AF-A0A956NBS0-F1
#
_cell.length_a   1.000
_cell.length_b   1.000
_cell.length_c   1.000
_cell.angle_alpha   90.00
_cell.angle_beta   90.00
_cell.angle_gamma   90.00
#
_symmetry.space_group_name_H-M   'P 1'
#
loop_
_entity.id
_entity.type
_entity.pdbx_description
1 polymer ?
#
loop_
_entity_poly.entity_id
_entity_poly.type
_entity_poly.pdbx_seq_one_letter_code
_entity_poly.pdbx_strand_id
1 'polypeptide(L)'
;MTVYAELSGGAVPLAPGRFVRGTVDAGDAAPRQAIPRRAVRGDRVYVVRDGRVQQREVKPAFNLAGSIEELGLPDTAWVVLAEPLPEGDLVVLDGSRSLPVGAPALAVGSDGNALRAEAIERRPPLRAEERVP
;
A
#
# COMPACT_ATOMS: atom_id res chain seq x y z
N MET A 1 -18.87 -0.50 -1.68
CA MET A 1 -18.89 0.48 -2.78
C MET A 1 -19.73 -0.12 -3.89
N THR A 2 -20.87 0.48 -4.19
CA THR A 2 -21.78 0.01 -5.24
C THR A 2 -21.60 0.96 -6.42
N VAL A 3 -21.30 0.41 -7.60
CA VAL A 3 -21.17 1.20 -8.84
C VAL A 3 -22.41 0.95 -9.67
N TYR A 4 -23.02 2.03 -10.16
CA TYR A 4 -24.13 1.99 -11.10
C TYR A 4 -23.60 2.37 -12.48
N ALA A 5 -23.99 1.61 -13.50
CA ALA A 5 -23.71 1.93 -14.89
C ALA A 5 -25.03 2.18 -15.61
N GLU A 6 -25.13 3.30 -16.31
CA GLU A 6 -26.28 3.63 -17.13
C GLU A 6 -25.96 3.31 -18.60
N LEU A 7 -26.87 2.62 -19.28
CA LEU A 7 -26.76 2.35 -20.71
C LEU A 7 -27.67 3.31 -21.48
N SER A 8 -27.08 4.26 -22.21
CA SER A 8 -27.80 5.15 -23.10
C SER A 8 -27.99 4.50 -24.47
N GLY A 9 -28.92 3.54 -24.56
CA GLY A 9 -29.29 2.90 -25.82
C GLY A 9 -28.40 1.73 -26.25
N GLY A 10 -29.04 0.75 -26.87
CA GLY A 10 -28.42 -0.42 -27.47
C GLY A 10 -29.40 -1.03 -28.47
N ALA A 11 -28.90 -1.66 -29.54
CA ALA A 11 -29.74 -2.25 -30.58
C ALA A 11 -30.70 -3.33 -30.05
N VAL A 12 -30.41 -3.89 -28.87
CA VAL A 12 -31.24 -4.88 -28.18
C VAL A 12 -31.56 -4.38 -26.77
N PRO A 13 -32.86 -4.28 -26.40
CA PRO A 13 -33.26 -3.97 -25.04
C PRO A 13 -32.76 -5.03 -24.05
N LEU A 14 -32.19 -4.59 -22.93
CA LEU A 14 -31.80 -5.48 -21.83
C LEU A 14 -33.01 -5.72 -20.94
N ALA A 15 -33.62 -6.91 -21.06
CA ALA A 15 -34.68 -7.34 -20.17
C ALA A 15 -34.15 -7.63 -18.74
N PRO A 16 -34.94 -7.41 -17.68
CA PRO A 16 -34.59 -7.82 -16.33
C PRO A 16 -34.21 -9.31 -16.24
N GLY A 17 -33.19 -9.64 -15.45
CA GLY A 17 -32.71 -11.01 -15.26
C GLY A 17 -31.67 -11.50 -16.27
N ARG A 18 -31.26 -10.67 -17.24
CA ARG A 18 -30.09 -10.95 -18.10
C ARG A 18 -28.78 -10.65 -17.37
N PHE A 19 -27.80 -11.52 -17.58
CA PHE A 19 -26.43 -11.31 -17.12
C PHE A 19 -25.67 -10.47 -18.14
N VAL A 20 -24.91 -9.49 -17.64
CA VAL A 20 -24.03 -8.62 -18.44
C VAL A 20 -22.63 -8.65 -17.86
N ARG A 21 -21.61 -8.47 -18.71
CA ARG A 21 -20.22 -8.24 -18.30
C ARG A 21 -19.85 -6.80 -18.61
N GLY A 22 -19.52 -6.03 -17.58
CA GLY A 22 -18.86 -4.74 -17.73
C GLY A 22 -17.38 -4.89 -17.43
N THR A 23 -16.53 -4.22 -18.19
CA THR A 23 -15.14 -3.98 -17.82
C THR A 23 -15.03 -2.55 -17.34
N VAL A 24 -14.33 -2.34 -16.23
CA VAL A 24 -14.01 -0.99 -15.73
C VAL A 24 -12.50 -0.85 -15.84
N ASP A 25 -12.07 0.08 -16.68
CA ASP A 25 -10.67 0.47 -16.77
C ASP A 25 -10.47 1.69 -15.88
N ALA A 26 -9.53 1.59 -14.93
CA ALA A 26 -9.10 2.73 -14.13
C ALA A 26 -7.99 3.48 -14.87
N GLY A 27 -8.08 4.81 -14.91
CA GLY A 27 -7.06 5.69 -15.52
C GLY A 27 -5.73 5.69 -14.76
N ASP A 28 -4.79 6.53 -15.24
CA ASP A 28 -3.36 6.56 -14.88
C ASP A 28 -3.02 6.09 -13.47
N ALA A 29 -2.18 5.04 -13.43
CA ALA A 29 -1.66 4.48 -12.20
C ALA A 29 -0.62 5.43 -11.58
N ALA A 30 -1.04 6.28 -10.65
CA ALA A 30 -0.11 6.97 -9.77
C ALA A 30 0.55 5.94 -8.82
N PRO A 31 1.88 5.97 -8.63
CA PRO A 31 2.55 5.16 -7.62
C PRO A 31 1.95 5.42 -6.24
N ARG A 32 1.57 4.35 -5.54
CA ARG A 32 1.07 4.42 -4.16
C ARG A 32 1.81 3.43 -3.29
N GLN A 33 1.93 3.76 -2.01
CA GLN A 33 2.55 2.88 -1.04
C GLN A 33 1.52 1.86 -0.52
N ALA A 34 1.87 0.57 -0.62
CA ALA A 34 1.13 -0.51 0.00
C ALA A 34 1.86 -0.97 1.27
N ILE A 35 1.10 -1.21 2.34
CA ILE A 35 1.61 -1.77 3.59
C ILE A 35 0.77 -2.98 4.01
N PRO A 36 1.33 -3.95 4.74
CA PRO A 36 0.55 -5.09 5.25
C PRO A 36 -0.62 -4.64 6.09
N ARG A 37 -1.79 -5.26 5.90
CA ARG A 37 -3.00 -4.91 6.65
C ARG A 37 -2.82 -5.07 8.17
N ARG A 38 -2.02 -6.05 8.60
CA ARG A 38 -1.70 -6.29 10.02
C ARG A 38 -0.87 -5.18 10.69
N ALA A 39 -0.26 -4.29 9.90
CA ALA A 39 0.46 -3.12 10.41
C ALA A 39 -0.49 -1.97 10.83
N VAL A 40 -1.75 -2.00 10.35
CA VAL A 40 -2.72 -0.93 10.57
C VAL A 40 -3.67 -1.30 11.70
N ARG A 41 -3.82 -0.41 12.68
CA ARG A 41 -4.76 -0.55 13.80
C ARG A 41 -5.54 0.76 13.99
N GLY A 42 -6.82 0.75 13.67
CA GLY A 42 -7.72 1.91 13.83
C GLY A 42 -7.19 3.15 13.11
N ASP A 43 -6.89 3.01 11.81
CA ASP A 43 -6.35 4.05 10.93
C ASP A 43 -5.00 4.64 11.38
N ARG A 44 -4.26 3.87 12.19
CA ARG A 44 -2.93 4.25 12.65
C ARG A 44 -1.93 3.14 12.40
N VAL A 45 -0.68 3.53 12.24
CA VAL A 45 0.49 2.65 12.16
C VAL A 45 1.51 3.06 13.19
N TYR A 46 2.31 2.09 13.63
CA TYR A 46 3.58 2.40 14.29
C TYR A 46 4.69 2.43 13.24
N VAL A 47 5.56 3.43 13.35
CA VAL A 47 6.78 3.54 12.55
C VAL A 47 7.98 3.66 13.48
N VAL A 48 9.14 3.18 13.02
CA VAL A 48 10.42 3.51 13.63
C VAL A 48 11.04 4.63 12.82
N ARG A 49 11.30 5.75 13.48
CA ARG A 49 11.97 6.91 12.91
C ARG A 49 13.04 7.38 13.87
N ASP A 50 14.26 7.56 13.36
CA ASP A 50 15.43 7.98 14.15
C ASP A 50 15.64 7.09 15.39
N GLY A 51 15.44 5.78 15.22
CA GLY A 51 15.57 4.76 16.26
C GLY A 51 14.49 4.80 17.34
N ARG A 52 13.36 5.49 17.12
CA ARG A 52 12.26 5.59 18.07
C ARG A 52 10.93 5.22 17.47
N VAL A 53 10.08 4.58 18.28
CA VAL A 53 8.69 4.30 17.91
C VAL A 53 7.89 5.60 17.86
N GLN A 54 7.21 5.83 16.74
CA GLN A 54 6.23 6.88 16.57
C GLN A 54 4.91 6.27 16.11
N GLN A 55 3.80 6.93 16.43
CA GLN A 55 2.49 6.56 15.92
C GLN A 55 2.07 7.60 14.88
N ARG A 56 1.59 7.15 13.73
CA ARG A 56 1.06 8.02 12.68
C ARG A 56 -0.35 7.62 12.29
N GLU A 57 -1.17 8.61 12.02
CA GLU A 57 -2.45 8.42 11.35
C GLU A 57 -2.19 8.18 9.86
N VAL A 58 -2.96 7.25 9.28
CA VAL A 58 -2.90 6.92 7.86
C VAL A 58 -4.29 6.93 7.27
N LYS A 59 -4.41 7.33 6.02
CA LYS A 59 -5.67 7.29 5.26
C LYS A 59 -5.62 6.17 4.25
N PRO A 60 -6.42 5.10 4.40
CA PRO A 60 -6.55 4.07 3.39
C PRO A 60 -7.19 4.63 2.12
N ALA A 61 -6.58 4.40 0.95
CA ALA A 61 -7.22 4.63 -0.34
C ALA A 61 -8.11 3.44 -0.72
N PHE A 62 -7.54 2.23 -0.65
CA PHE A 62 -8.24 0.97 -0.91
C PHE A 62 -7.45 -0.22 -0.33
N ASN A 63 -8.07 -1.39 -0.31
CA ASN A 63 -7.42 -2.63 0.10
C ASN A 63 -7.07 -3.47 -1.13
N LEU A 64 -5.94 -4.17 -1.07
CA LEU A 64 -5.49 -5.09 -2.09
C LEU A 64 -5.35 -6.49 -1.47
N ALA A 65 -5.80 -7.51 -2.20
CA ALA A 65 -5.64 -8.92 -1.81
C ALA A 65 -4.65 -9.61 -2.77
N GLY A 66 -3.93 -10.60 -2.27
CA GLY A 66 -2.89 -11.32 -3.01
C GLY A 66 -1.49 -11.11 -2.43
N SER A 67 -0.53 -11.90 -2.89
CA SER A 67 0.88 -11.74 -2.56
C SER A 67 1.54 -10.66 -3.42
N ILE A 68 2.51 -9.94 -2.85
CA ILE A 68 3.40 -9.02 -3.56
C ILE A 68 4.83 -9.53 -3.32
N GLU A 69 5.32 -10.37 -4.24
CA GLU A 69 6.59 -11.09 -4.06
C GLU A 69 7.78 -10.14 -3.95
N GLU A 70 7.73 -9.01 -4.64
CA GLU A 70 8.76 -7.97 -4.66
C GLU A 70 9.03 -7.35 -3.28
N LEU A 71 8.07 -7.47 -2.36
CA LEU A 71 8.20 -6.96 -0.99
C LEU A 71 8.79 -8.00 -0.02
N GLY A 72 8.90 -9.27 -0.43
CA GLY A 72 9.47 -10.33 0.41
C GLY A 72 8.71 -10.58 1.72
N LEU A 73 7.43 -10.19 1.76
CA LEU A 73 6.58 -10.32 2.94
C LEU A 73 5.58 -11.46 2.75
N PRO A 74 5.31 -12.29 3.78
CA PRO A 74 4.34 -13.39 3.71
C PRO A 74 2.90 -12.88 3.91
N ASP A 75 2.57 -11.72 3.33
CA ASP A 75 1.30 -11.04 3.48
C ASP A 75 0.43 -11.23 2.23
N THR A 76 -0.84 -11.54 2.45
CA THR A 76 -1.86 -11.69 1.40
C THR A 76 -2.92 -10.59 1.41
N ALA A 77 -2.82 -9.67 2.36
CA ALA A 77 -3.77 -8.58 2.56
C ALA A 77 -3.02 -7.28 2.84
N TRP A 78 -3.36 -6.25 2.06
CA TRP A 78 -2.63 -5.01 1.99
C TRP A 78 -3.57 -3.82 2.09
N VAL A 79 -3.07 -2.75 2.67
CA VAL A 79 -3.71 -1.43 2.69
C VAL A 79 -2.87 -0.51 1.82
N VAL A 80 -3.48 0.06 0.79
CA VAL A 80 -2.86 1.08 -0.05
C VAL A 80 -3.17 2.44 0.55
N LEU A 81 -2.15 3.24 0.81
CA LEU A 81 -2.31 4.55 1.42
C LEU A 81 -2.70 5.60 0.38
N ALA A 82 -3.58 6.53 0.77
CA ALA A 82 -3.92 7.69 -0.03
C ALA A 82 -2.73 8.65 -0.19
N GLU A 83 -1.93 8.77 0.87
CA GLU A 83 -0.69 9.55 0.92
C GLU A 83 0.44 8.63 1.41
N PRO A 84 1.63 8.68 0.80
CA PRO A 84 2.75 7.87 1.26
C PRO A 84 3.22 8.31 2.64
N LEU A 85 3.78 7.39 3.42
CA LEU A 85 4.50 7.72 4.63
C LEU A 85 5.76 8.54 4.29
N PRO A 86 6.20 9.44 5.18
CA PRO A 86 7.44 10.17 5.00
C PRO A 86 8.64 9.25 4.72
N GLU A 87 9.50 9.65 3.79
CA GLU A 87 10.73 8.91 3.50
C GLU A 87 11.57 8.71 4.77
N GLY A 88 12.07 7.50 4.99
CA GLY A 88 12.84 7.12 6.18
C GLY A 88 12.01 6.54 7.32
N ASP A 89 10.68 6.55 7.23
CA ASP A 89 9.82 5.85 8.19
C ASP A 89 9.82 4.34 7.90
N LEU A 90 10.12 3.54 8.92
CA LEU A 90 10.10 2.08 8.84
C LEU A 90 8.86 1.53 9.52
N VAL A 91 7.96 0.90 8.76
CA VAL A 91 6.67 0.42 9.26
C VAL A 91 6.85 -0.79 10.17
N VAL A 92 6.23 -0.75 11.35
CA VAL A 92 6.11 -1.90 12.23
C VAL A 92 5.05 -2.84 11.69
N LEU A 93 5.45 -4.06 11.31
CA LEU A 93 4.56 -5.02 10.64
C LEU A 93 3.51 -5.66 11.56
N ASP A 94 3.82 -5.80 12.85
CA ASP A 94 2.89 -6.33 13.86
C ASP A 94 2.33 -5.19 14.70
N GLY A 95 1.28 -4.54 14.19
CA GLY A 95 0.57 -3.46 14.88
C GLY A 95 -0.36 -3.95 16.00
N SER A 96 -0.46 -5.26 16.23
CA SER A 96 -1.34 -5.83 17.25
C SER A 96 -0.88 -5.49 18.66
N ARG A 97 0.44 -5.36 18.86
CA ARG A 97 1.03 -5.00 20.14
C ARG A 97 1.01 -3.49 20.31
N SER A 98 0.58 -3.05 21.49
CA SER A 98 0.76 -1.65 21.87
C SER A 98 2.25 -1.43 22.10
N LEU A 99 2.89 -0.64 21.24
CA LEU A 99 4.26 -0.21 21.43
C LEU A 99 4.28 1.14 22.14
N PRO A 100 5.08 1.33 23.20
CA PRO A 100 5.21 2.63 23.84
C PRO A 100 5.81 3.64 22.86
N VAL A 101 5.08 4.72 22.57
CA VAL A 101 5.58 5.81 21.74
C VAL A 101 6.80 6.45 22.40
N GLY A 102 7.82 6.75 21.60
CA GLY A 102 9.10 7.31 22.05
C GLY A 102 10.09 6.27 22.57
N ALA A 103 9.69 5.00 22.73
CA ALA A 103 10.60 3.94 23.10
C ALA A 103 11.69 3.74 22.03
N PRO A 104 12.93 3.43 22.44
CA PRO A 104 13.98 3.06 21.51
C PRO A 104 13.60 1.75 20.81
N ALA A 105 13.80 1.71 19.49
CA ALA A 105 13.57 0.54 18.67
C ALA A 105 14.64 0.43 17.59
N LEU A 106 15.10 -0.79 17.37
CA LEU A 106 15.94 -1.14 16.22
C LEU A 106 15.02 -1.71 15.15
N ALA A 107 15.03 -1.09 13.98
CA ALA A 107 14.32 -1.64 12.84
C ALA A 107 15.09 -2.83 12.28
N VAL A 108 14.36 -3.92 12.07
CA VAL A 108 14.86 -5.13 11.43
C VAL A 108 14.07 -5.31 10.14
N GLY A 109 14.79 -5.55 9.05
CA GLY A 109 14.21 -5.86 7.75
C GLY A 109 13.41 -7.14 7.80
N SER A 110 12.59 -7.34 6.77
CA SER A 110 11.76 -8.55 6.61
C SER A 110 12.59 -9.83 6.48
N ASP A 111 13.86 -9.71 6.13
CA ASP A 111 14.87 -10.77 6.07
C ASP A 111 15.54 -11.07 7.43
N GLY A 112 15.18 -10.34 8.48
CA GLY A 112 15.78 -10.48 9.82
C GLY A 112 17.09 -9.71 10.01
N ASN A 113 17.54 -8.92 9.03
CA ASN A 113 18.75 -8.12 9.15
C ASN A 113 18.44 -6.73 9.71
N ALA A 114 19.29 -6.18 10.58
CA ALA A 114 19.08 -4.83 11.11
C ALA A 114 19.18 -3.80 9.97
N LEU A 115 18.09 -3.09 9.69
CA LEU A 115 18.10 -1.98 8.75
C LEU A 115 18.68 -0.78 9.49
N ARG A 116 19.98 -0.51 9.29
CA ARG A 116 20.53 0.79 9.67
C ARG A 116 19.83 1.85 8.82
N ALA A 117 19.32 2.89 9.47
CA ALA A 117 18.60 4.02 8.86
C ALA A 117 19.39 4.76 7.75
N GLU A 118 20.66 4.43 7.56
CA GLU A 118 21.57 5.02 6.57
C GLU A 118 21.39 4.47 5.13
N ALA A 119 20.58 3.44 4.89
CA ALA A 119 20.52 2.76 3.59
C ALA A 119 19.50 3.33 2.57
N ILE A 120 18.69 4.33 2.93
CA ILE A 120 17.63 4.85 2.03
C ILE A 120 18.18 5.89 1.03
N GLU A 121 19.37 6.45 1.25
CA GLU A 121 19.89 7.58 0.45
C GLU A 121 20.52 7.22 -0.92
N ARG A 122 20.54 5.95 -1.36
CA ARG A 122 21.32 5.56 -2.57
C ARG A 122 20.61 4.69 -3.59
N ARG A 123 19.29 4.85 -3.78
CA ARG A 123 18.65 4.32 -5.00
C ARG A 123 18.37 5.47 -5.97
N PRO A 124 19.23 5.70 -6.99
CA PRO A 124 18.88 6.67 -8.01
C PRO A 124 17.59 6.22 -8.71
N PRO A 125 16.74 7.16 -9.18
CA PRO A 125 15.54 6.81 -9.92
C PRO A 125 15.93 5.96 -11.13
N LEU A 126 15.24 4.83 -11.31
CA LEU A 126 15.30 4.01 -12.52
C LEU A 126 15.07 4.96 -13.71
N ARG A 127 16.12 5.22 -14.50
CA ARG A 127 15.99 5.97 -15.74
C ARG A 127 14.96 5.25 -16.60
N ALA A 128 13.89 5.96 -16.95
CA ALA A 128 12.97 5.54 -17.98
C ALA A 128 13.78 5.23 -19.24
N GLU A 129 13.52 4.05 -19.82
CA GLU A 129 14.10 3.64 -21.09
C GLU A 129 13.77 4.68 -22.15
N GLU A 130 14.79 5.36 -22.65
CA GLU A 130 14.68 6.21 -23.82
C GLU A 130 14.69 5.29 -25.04
N ARG A 131 13.50 5.10 -25.60
CA ARG A 131 13.26 4.35 -26.82
C ARG A 131 13.46 5.27 -28.02
N VAL A 132 14.15 4.71 -29.03
CA VAL A 132 14.17 5.00 -30.49
C VAL A 132 14.94 6.24 -30.97
N PRO A 133 15.46 6.25 -32.24
CA PRO A 133 14.96 5.60 -33.46
C PRO A 133 15.69 4.31 -33.92
#